data_AF-A0A4Y8C941-F1
#
_entry.id   AF-A0A4Y8C941-F1
#
_cell.length_a   1.000
_cell.length_b   1.000
_cell.length_c   1.000
_cell.angle_alpha   90.00
_cell.angle_beta   90.00
_cell.angle_gamma   90.00
#
_symmetry.space_group_name_H-M   'P 1'
#
loop_
_entity.id
_entity.type
_entity.pdbx_description
1 polymer ?
#
loop_
_entity_poly.entity_id
_entity_poly.type
_entity_poly.pdbx_seq_one_letter_code
_entity_poly.pdbx_strand_id
1 'polypeptide(L)'
;INLSKVYTKEDIERVVPTAIRMLDNVIDLNFYPHRKVKDTNLKSRAIGLGVMGEAQMLAEAKIYWGSDEHLNKIDEIMEQISFEAINASSNLALEKGSYEDFEGS
;
A
#
# COMPACT_ATOMS: atom_id res chain seq x y z
N ILE A 1 -0.44 -1.29 -6.92
CA ILE A 1 -1.34 -0.32 -7.59
C ILE A 1 -0.78 0.03 -8.96
N ASN A 2 -1.60 0.04 -10.02
CA ASN A 2 -1.13 0.42 -11.36
C ASN A 2 -1.44 1.90 -11.63
N LEU A 3 -0.41 2.75 -11.63
CA LEU A 3 -0.51 4.20 -11.79
C LEU A 3 -0.99 4.64 -13.18
N SER A 4 -0.90 3.80 -14.22
CA SER A 4 -1.52 4.11 -15.52
C SER A 4 -3.06 4.04 -15.50
N LYS A 5 -3.65 3.58 -14.39
CA LYS A 5 -5.09 3.42 -14.21
C LYS A 5 -5.63 3.99 -12.90
N VAL A 6 -4.80 4.05 -11.87
CA VAL A 6 -5.16 4.44 -10.50
C VAL A 6 -4.14 5.47 -10.04
N TYR A 7 -4.44 6.75 -10.25
CA TYR A 7 -3.55 7.86 -9.90
C TYR A 7 -4.31 9.14 -9.50
N THR A 8 -5.64 9.14 -9.57
CA THR A 8 -6.48 10.22 -9.03
C THR A 8 -6.75 9.98 -7.56
N LYS A 9 -7.10 11.03 -6.83
CA LYS A 9 -7.44 10.94 -5.41
C LYS A 9 -8.60 9.98 -5.17
N GLU A 10 -9.65 10.08 -5.97
CA GLU A 10 -10.84 9.24 -5.88
C GLU A 10 -10.52 7.77 -6.19
N ASP A 11 -9.60 7.51 -7.11
CA ASP A 11 -9.14 6.15 -7.38
C ASP A 11 -8.32 5.58 -6.23
N ILE A 12 -7.44 6.37 -5.63
CA ILE A 12 -6.58 5.96 -4.50
C ILE A 12 -7.44 5.66 -3.27
N GLU A 13 -8.33 6.57 -2.88
CA GLU A 13 -9.27 6.39 -1.75
C GLU A 13 -10.14 5.15 -1.90
N ARG A 14 -10.50 4.79 -3.14
CA ARG A 14 -11.32 3.61 -3.43
C ARG A 14 -10.52 2.31 -3.43
N VAL A 15 -9.30 2.32 -3.98
CA VAL A 15 -8.54 1.09 -4.27
C VAL A 15 -7.58 0.72 -3.15
N VAL A 16 -6.87 1.68 -2.55
CA VAL A 16 -5.84 1.41 -1.54
C VAL A 16 -6.41 0.70 -0.31
N PRO A 17 -7.54 1.12 0.29
CA PRO A 17 -8.10 0.42 1.45
C PRO A 17 -8.46 -1.05 1.16
N THR A 18 -8.97 -1.31 -0.04
CA THR A 18 -9.28 -2.68 -0.49
C THR A 18 -7.99 -3.50 -0.60
N ALA A 19 -6.94 -2.94 -1.21
CA ALA A 19 -5.65 -3.61 -1.36
C ALA A 19 -4.99 -3.94 -0.01
N ILE A 20 -5.03 -3.00 0.94
CA ILE A 20 -4.51 -3.20 2.30
C ILE A 20 -5.22 -4.37 2.99
N ARG A 21 -6.56 -4.40 2.95
CA ARG A 21 -7.33 -5.51 3.53
C ARG A 21 -7.05 -6.85 2.85
N MET A 22 -6.92 -6.86 1.52
CA MET A 22 -6.59 -8.08 0.78
C MET A 22 -5.22 -8.62 1.19
N LEU A 23 -4.21 -7.75 1.30
CA LEU A 23 -2.86 -8.15 1.72
C LEU A 23 -2.83 -8.63 3.18
N ASP A 24 -3.53 -7.95 4.09
CA ASP A 24 -3.66 -8.39 5.48
C ASP A 24 -4.33 -9.77 5.58
N ASN A 25 -5.40 -10.01 4.82
CA ASN A 25 -6.07 -11.31 4.80
C ASN A 25 -5.18 -12.45 4.29
N VAL A 26 -4.21 -12.17 3.39
CA VAL A 26 -3.25 -13.19 2.95
C VAL A 26 -2.44 -13.72 4.12
N ILE A 27 -2.13 -12.91 5.13
CA ILE A 27 -1.35 -13.34 6.30
C ILE A 27 -2.03 -14.51 7.01
N ASP A 28 -3.36 -14.45 7.15
CA ASP A 28 -4.16 -15.46 7.83
C ASP A 28 -4.41 -16.70 6.94
N LEU A 29 -4.56 -16.49 5.63
CA LEU A 29 -4.82 -17.55 4.65
C LEU A 29 -3.57 -18.30 4.20
N ASN A 30 -2.38 -17.71 4.38
CA ASN A 30 -1.14 -18.28 3.88
C ASN A 30 -0.75 -19.58 4.62
N PHE A 31 -0.15 -20.50 3.88
CA PHE A 31 0.46 -21.70 4.45
C PHE A 31 1.90 -21.41 4.87
N TYR A 32 2.21 -21.66 6.14
CA TYR A 32 3.55 -21.48 6.68
C TYR A 32 4.22 -22.83 6.93
N PRO A 33 5.17 -23.26 6.10
CA PRO A 33 5.88 -24.54 6.30
C PRO A 33 6.79 -24.52 7.53
N HIS A 34 7.20 -23.34 8.01
CA HIS A 34 8.10 -23.17 9.14
C HIS A 34 7.46 -22.33 10.25
N ARG A 35 7.36 -22.89 11.47
CA ARG A 35 6.70 -22.25 12.62
C ARG A 35 7.23 -20.85 12.92
N LYS A 36 8.56 -20.68 12.96
CA LYS A 36 9.18 -19.36 13.20
C LYS A 36 8.72 -18.28 12.22
N VAL A 37 8.49 -18.63 10.95
CA VAL A 37 8.02 -17.66 9.95
C VAL A 37 6.57 -17.26 10.23
N LYS A 38 5.72 -18.23 10.60
CA LYS A 38 4.34 -17.96 11.01
C LYS A 38 4.29 -17.02 12.20
N ASP A 39 5.05 -17.33 13.24
CA ASP A 39 5.05 -16.56 14.48
C ASP A 39 5.51 -15.12 14.22
N THR A 40 6.60 -14.91 13.45
CA THR A 40 7.05 -13.56 13.08
C THR A 40 6.02 -12.82 12.23
N ASN A 41 5.39 -13.47 11.25
CA ASN A 41 4.45 -12.79 10.35
C ASN A 41 3.14 -12.41 11.08
N LEU A 42 2.67 -13.22 12.02
CA LEU A 42 1.49 -12.89 12.82
C LEU A 42 1.74 -11.76 13.81
N LYS A 43 2.98 -11.63 14.30
CA LYS A 43 3.37 -10.59 15.26
C LYS A 43 3.44 -9.20 14.67
N SER A 44 4.06 -9.06 13.49
CA SER A 44 4.23 -7.76 12.81
C SER A 44 3.13 -7.47 11.80
N ARG A 45 2.48 -8.52 11.28
CA ARG A 45 1.51 -8.45 10.17
C ARG A 45 1.98 -7.60 8.99
N ALA A 46 3.29 -7.63 8.70
CA ALA A 46 3.89 -6.79 7.69
C ALA A 46 3.40 -7.15 6.27
N ILE A 47 2.99 -6.13 5.51
CA ILE A 47 2.58 -6.25 4.11
C ILE A 47 3.40 -5.31 3.22
N GLY A 48 3.52 -5.65 1.94
CA GLY A 48 4.20 -4.84 0.94
C GLY A 48 3.24 -4.37 -0.15
N LEU A 49 2.67 -3.17 0.00
CA LEU A 49 1.91 -2.53 -1.07
C LEU A 49 2.86 -1.75 -1.98
N GLY A 50 3.00 -2.19 -3.23
CA GLY A 50 3.82 -1.52 -4.24
C GLY A 50 3.01 -0.80 -5.31
N VAL A 51 3.69 0.05 -6.09
CA VAL A 51 3.15 0.71 -7.29
C VAL A 51 3.87 0.20 -8.54
N MET A 52 3.21 0.30 -9.70
CA MET A 52 3.75 0.01 -11.02
C MET A 52 3.08 0.90 -12.06
N GLY A 53 3.58 0.95 -13.29
CA GLY A 53 2.94 1.68 -14.40
C GLY A 53 3.22 3.19 -14.42
N GLU A 54 4.16 3.66 -13.59
CA GLU A 54 4.63 5.06 -13.55
C GLU A 54 5.08 5.57 -14.92
N ALA A 55 5.98 4.83 -15.59
CA ALA A 55 6.48 5.22 -16.92
C ALA A 55 5.35 5.36 -17.96
N GLN A 56 4.34 4.49 -17.90
CA GLN A 56 3.18 4.58 -18.79
C GLN A 56 2.31 5.80 -18.44
N MET A 57 2.03 6.03 -17.16
CA MET A 57 1.27 7.20 -16.70
C MET A 57 1.91 8.51 -17.19
N LEU A 58 3.24 8.62 -17.06
CA LEU A 58 3.98 9.80 -17.51
C LEU A 58 3.94 9.95 -19.03
N ALA A 59 4.09 8.86 -19.77
CA ALA A 59 4.00 8.88 -21.23
C ALA A 59 2.61 9.32 -21.72
N GLU A 60 1.54 8.83 -21.08
CA GLU A 60 0.15 9.22 -21.39
C GLU A 60 -0.11 10.69 -21.04
N ALA A 61 0.46 11.18 -19.94
CA ALA A 61 0.40 12.59 -19.52
C ALA A 61 1.36 13.50 -20.31
N LYS A 62 2.22 12.94 -21.18
CA LYS A 62 3.28 13.65 -21.91
C LYS A 62 4.28 14.37 -20.98
N ILE A 63 4.51 13.82 -19.80
CA ILE A 63 5.47 14.32 -18.82
C ILE A 63 6.82 13.65 -19.08
N TYR A 64 7.89 14.45 -19.11
CA TYR A 64 9.25 13.94 -19.31
C TYR A 64 9.77 13.24 -18.04
N TRP A 65 10.37 12.06 -18.20
CA TRP A 65 10.93 11.32 -17.08
C TRP A 65 12.05 12.11 -16.39
N GLY A 66 11.90 12.30 -15.08
CA GLY A 66 12.87 13.00 -14.23
C GLY A 66 12.79 14.53 -14.31
N SER A 67 11.78 15.10 -14.95
CA SER A 67 11.50 16.55 -14.85
C SER A 67 10.96 16.94 -13.48
N ASP A 68 10.99 18.22 -13.13
CA ASP A 68 10.36 18.73 -11.90
C ASP A 68 8.86 18.42 -11.87
N GLU A 69 8.18 18.48 -13.02
CA GLU A 69 6.77 18.09 -13.13
C GLU A 69 6.55 16.62 -12.79
N HIS A 70 7.42 15.73 -13.27
CA HIS A 70 7.39 14.31 -12.90
C HIS A 70 7.56 14.12 -11.39
N LEU A 71 8.61 14.71 -10.82
CA LEU A 71 8.94 14.52 -9.41
C LEU A 71 7.81 15.05 -8.51
N ASN A 72 7.28 16.24 -8.80
CA ASN A 72 6.14 16.80 -8.06
C ASN A 72 4.89 15.93 -8.19
N LYS A 73 4.64 15.37 -9.39
CA LYS A 73 3.46 14.54 -9.61
C LYS A 73 3.53 13.22 -8.85
N ILE A 74 4.69 12.58 -8.81
CA ILE A 74 4.89 11.34 -8.08
C ILE A 74 4.90 11.56 -6.58
N ASP A 75 5.47 12.68 -6.10
CA ASP A 75 5.39 13.07 -4.70
C ASP A 75 3.94 13.15 -4.21
N GLU A 76 3.08 13.88 -4.94
CA GLU A 76 1.64 14.01 -4.66
C GLU A 76 0.93 12.64 -4.59
N ILE A 77 1.17 11.79 -5.60
CA ILE A 77 0.52 10.47 -5.69
C ILE A 77 0.98 9.57 -4.54
N MET A 78 2.27 9.54 -4.27
CA MET A 78 2.85 8.66 -3.24
C MET A 78 2.47 9.11 -1.84
N GLU A 79 2.35 10.42 -1.60
CA GLU A 79 1.81 10.97 -0.35
C GLU A 79 0.38 10.47 -0.11
N GLN A 80 -0.50 10.57 -1.12
CA GLN A 80 -1.89 10.09 -1.00
C GLN A 80 -1.97 8.58 -0.78
N ILE A 81 -1.17 7.79 -1.50
CA ILE A 81 -1.13 6.34 -1.30
C ILE A 81 -0.66 6.00 0.12
N SER A 82 0.37 6.69 0.62
CA SER A 82 0.89 6.50 1.98
C SER A 82 -0.17 6.82 3.02
N PHE A 83 -0.82 7.98 2.89
CA PHE A 83 -1.90 8.39 3.78
C PHE A 83 -3.03 7.37 3.82
N GLU A 84 -3.56 6.96 2.66
CA GLU A 84 -4.66 5.98 2.60
C GLU A 84 -4.24 4.59 3.09
N ALA A 85 -2.99 4.19 2.87
CA ALA A 85 -2.47 2.92 3.38
C ALA A 85 -2.43 2.90 4.92
N ILE A 86 -1.91 3.98 5.54
CA ILE A 86 -1.85 4.12 6.99
C ILE A 86 -3.26 4.23 7.58
N ASN A 87 -4.12 5.04 6.97
CA ASN A 87 -5.51 5.20 7.39
C ASN A 87 -6.28 3.86 7.33
N ALA A 88 -6.16 3.11 6.22
CA ALA A 88 -6.78 1.80 6.09
C ALA A 88 -6.25 0.79 7.11
N SER A 89 -4.95 0.79 7.39
CA SER A 89 -4.33 -0.04 8.43
C SER A 89 -4.85 0.30 9.82
N SER A 90 -4.95 1.60 10.14
CA SER A 90 -5.54 2.09 11.40
C SER A 90 -7.00 1.64 11.55
N ASN A 91 -7.80 1.74 10.49
CA ASN A 91 -9.19 1.26 10.48
C ASN A 91 -9.29 -0.26 10.66
N LEU A 92 -8.35 -1.03 10.09
CA LEU A 92 -8.27 -2.49 10.35
C LEU A 92 -7.95 -2.78 11.82
N ALA A 93 -7.09 -1.99 12.46
CA ALA A 93 -6.77 -2.16 13.87
C ALA A 93 -7.99 -1.89 14.78
N LEU A 94 -8.89 -0.97 14.39
CA LEU A 94 -10.16 -0.78 15.10
C LEU A 94 -11.10 -1.99 14.99
N GLU A 95 -11.07 -2.71 13.86
CA GLU A 95 -11.91 -3.89 13.61
C GLU A 95 -11.33 -5.17 14.23
N LYS A 96 -10.04 -5.41 14.06
CA LYS A 96 -9.36 -6.69 14.37
C LYS A 96 -8.45 -6.60 15.60
N GLY A 97 -8.16 -5.40 16.11
CA GLY A 97 -7.08 -5.14 17.06
C GLY A 97 -5.75 -4.82 16.35
N SER A 98 -4.86 -4.14 17.08
CA SER A 98 -3.48 -3.92 16.62
C SER A 98 -2.66 -5.21 16.66
N TYR A 99 -1.62 -5.29 15.82
CA TYR A 99 -0.66 -6.39 15.87
C TYR A 99 0.21 -6.32 17.14
N GLU A 100 0.82 -7.45 17.54
CA GLU A 100 1.53 -7.57 18.83
C GLU A 100 2.71 -6.60 18.94
N ASP A 101 3.47 -6.42 17.87
CA ASP A 101 4.68 -5.58 17.85
C ASP A 101 4.38 -4.09 17.53
N PHE A 102 3.13 -3.63 17.67
CA PHE A 102 2.74 -2.24 17.34
C PHE A 102 3.34 -1.21 18.31
N GLU A 103 3.38 -1.53 19.61
CA GLU A 103 4.04 -0.64 20.58
C GLU A 103 5.55 -0.60 20.32
N GLY A 104 6.03 0.52 19.76
CA GLY A 104 7.45 0.76 19.46
C GLY A 104 7.81 0.75 17.96
N SER A 105 6.82 0.57 17.07
CA SER A 105 6.98 0.69 15.61
C SER A 105 7.07 2.13 15.11
#